data_AF-A0A2E1D1M5-F1
#
_entry.id   AF-A0A2E1D1M5-F1
#
_cell.length_a   1.000
_cell.length_b   1.000
_cell.length_c   1.000
_cell.angle_alpha   90.00
_cell.angle_beta   90.00
_cell.angle_gamma   90.00
#
_symmetry.space_group_name_H-M   'P 1'
#
loop_
_entity.id
_entity.type
_entity.pdbx_description
1 polymer ?
#
loop_
_entity_poly.entity_id
_entity_poly.type
_entity_poly.pdbx_seq_one_letter_code
_entity_poly.pdbx_strand_id
1 'polypeptide(L)'
;EVYQSETFQSWCKRWQNRLQKNSESIESSIDLMKSRNPAVIPRNHKVEEALESANNGNLKPFEDLVSILKEPYTDRAALAAYKNPLKPGATDYKTFCGT
;
A
#
# COMPACT_ATOMS: atom_id res chain seq x y z
N GLU A 1 16.94 8.44 -5.04
CA GLU A 1 17.77 9.38 -4.24
C GLU A 1 17.40 9.45 -2.76
N VAL A 2 16.12 9.43 -2.36
CA VAL A 2 15.70 9.56 -0.93
C VAL A 2 16.41 8.58 0.03
N TYR A 3 16.57 7.32 -0.38
CA TYR A 3 17.23 6.29 0.44
C TYR A 3 18.76 6.47 0.60
N GLN A 4 19.37 7.35 -0.20
CA GLN A 4 20.80 7.66 -0.12
C GLN A 4 21.09 8.91 0.71
N SER A 5 20.06 9.62 1.17
CA SER A 5 20.26 10.79 2.02
C SER A 5 20.87 10.40 3.37
N GLU A 6 21.78 11.24 3.88
CA GLU A 6 22.41 11.03 5.18
C GLU A 6 21.38 10.90 6.31
N THR A 7 20.31 11.70 6.25
CA THR A 7 19.21 11.66 7.22
C THR A 7 18.52 10.29 7.24
N PHE A 8 18.20 9.72 6.08
CA PHE A 8 17.58 8.41 6.00
C PHE A 8 18.54 7.31 6.49
N GLN A 9 19.81 7.36 6.08
CA GLN A 9 20.81 6.37 6.50
C GLN A 9 21.06 6.41 8.01
N SER A 10 21.13 7.61 8.61
CA SER A 10 21.26 7.81 10.05
C SER A 10 20.05 7.25 10.81
N TRP A 11 18.83 7.51 10.32
CA TRP A 11 17.62 6.94 10.88
C TRP A 11 17.60 5.40 10.76
N CYS A 12 17.99 4.85 9.60
CA CYS A 12 18.01 3.41 9.36
C CYS A 12 18.97 2.69 10.31
N LYS A 13 20.17 3.24 10.54
CA LYS A 13 21.13 2.73 11.54
C LYS A 13 20.54 2.71 12.95
N ARG A 14 19.85 3.79 13.37
CA ARG A 14 19.18 3.83 14.68
C ARG A 14 18.08 2.78 14.79
N TRP A 15 17.30 2.60 13.74
CA TRP A 15 16.25 1.59 13.68
C TRP A 15 16.82 0.17 13.78
N GLN A 16 17.89 -0.14 13.04
CA GLN A 16 18.59 -1.44 13.13
C GLN A 16 19.14 -1.71 14.53
N ASN A 17 19.79 -0.72 15.17
CA ASN A 17 20.28 -0.84 16.55
C ASN A 17 19.13 -1.04 17.55
N ARG A 18 17.93 -0.49 17.28
CA ARG A 18 16.74 -0.71 18.10
C ARG A 18 16.18 -2.13 17.92
N LEU A 19 16.23 -2.69 16.71
CA LEU A 19 15.78 -4.06 16.43
C LEU A 19 16.61 -5.09 17.19
N GLN A 20 17.93 -4.89 17.33
CA GLN A 20 18.82 -5.77 18.10
C GLN A 20 18.46 -5.89 19.58
N LYS A 21 17.61 -4.99 20.11
CA LYS A 21 17.12 -5.04 21.49
C LYS A 21 15.87 -5.90 21.66
N ASN A 22 15.27 -6.40 20.57
CA ASN A 22 14.15 -7.32 20.63
C ASN A 22 14.65 -8.73 20.92
N SER A 23 13.86 -9.49 21.68
CA SER A 23 14.13 -10.91 21.94
C SER A 23 13.66 -11.81 20.80
N GLU A 24 12.69 -11.37 20.02
CA GLU A 24 12.15 -12.11 18.88
C GLU A 24 13.08 -12.05 17.67
N SER A 25 13.01 -13.08 16.82
CA SER A 25 13.78 -13.10 15.59
C SER A 25 13.26 -12.08 14.55
N ILE A 26 14.11 -11.77 13.58
CA ILE A 26 13.74 -10.90 12.46
C ILE A 26 12.61 -11.54 11.64
N GLU A 27 12.64 -12.85 11.44
CA GLU A 27 11.62 -13.60 10.72
C GLU A 27 10.25 -13.47 11.39
N SER A 28 10.18 -13.65 12.71
CA SER A 28 8.94 -13.45 13.48
C SER A 28 8.42 -12.02 13.36
N SER A 29 9.34 -11.04 13.35
CA SER A 29 8.98 -9.63 13.17
C SER A 29 8.42 -9.36 11.77
N ILE A 30 9.02 -9.96 10.73
CA ILE A 30 8.56 -9.85 9.34
C ILE A 30 7.17 -10.47 9.17
N ASP A 31 6.92 -11.65 9.74
CA ASP A 31 5.62 -12.30 9.65
C ASP A 31 4.53 -11.50 10.38
N LEU A 32 4.87 -10.95 11.55
CA LEU A 32 4.00 -10.01 12.24
C LEU A 32 3.69 -8.78 11.38
N MET A 33 4.71 -8.17 10.76
CA MET A 33 4.51 -7.02 9.86
C MET A 33 3.60 -7.37 8.68
N LYS A 34 3.78 -8.53 8.03
CA LYS A 34 2.94 -8.97 6.91
C LYS A 34 1.48 -9.19 7.32
N SER A 35 1.24 -9.69 8.53
CA SER A 35 -0.12 -9.90 9.03
C SER A 35 -0.85 -8.62 9.47
N ARG A 36 -0.13 -7.51 9.66
CA ARG A 36 -0.68 -6.23 10.16
C ARG A 36 -0.64 -5.10 9.14
N ASN A 37 0.28 -5.16 8.18
CA ASN A 37 0.44 -4.16 7.13
C ASN A 37 -0.11 -4.70 5.81
N PRO A 38 -1.24 -4.19 5.31
CA PRO A 38 -1.81 -4.69 4.06
C PRO A 38 -0.87 -4.38 2.89
N ALA A 39 -0.72 -5.34 2.00
CA ALA A 39 0.00 -5.21 0.74
C ALA A 39 -0.73 -4.29 -0.26
N VAL A 40 -2.05 -4.10 -0.12
CA VAL A 40 -2.87 -3.24 -0.96
C VAL A 40 -3.92 -2.49 -0.13
N ILE A 41 -4.22 -1.26 -0.52
CA ILE A 41 -5.29 -0.43 0.06
C ILE A 41 -6.20 0.10 -1.05
N PRO A 42 -7.46 0.46 -0.78
CA PRO A 42 -8.36 1.06 -1.76
C PRO A 42 -7.92 2.49 -2.08
N ARG A 43 -6.86 2.65 -2.87
CA ARG A 43 -6.35 3.97 -3.27
C ARG A 43 -7.43 4.70 -4.07
N ASN A 44 -7.64 5.97 -3.77
CA ASN A 44 -8.71 6.78 -4.35
C ASN A 44 -8.81 6.69 -5.88
N HIS A 45 -7.71 6.78 -6.61
CA HIS A 45 -7.73 6.68 -8.07
C HIS A 45 -8.22 5.32 -8.60
N LYS A 46 -8.01 4.23 -7.85
CA LYS A 46 -8.55 2.90 -8.19
C LYS A 46 -10.02 2.77 -7.85
N VAL A 47 -10.46 3.45 -6.79
CA VAL A 47 -11.89 3.55 -6.48
C VAL A 47 -12.61 4.36 -7.57
N GLU A 48 -12.04 5.50 -7.99
CA GLU A 48 -12.62 6.33 -9.05
C GLU A 48 -12.70 5.58 -10.39
N GLU A 49 -11.62 4.92 -10.81
CA GLU A 49 -11.59 4.07 -12.01
C GLU A 49 -12.74 3.02 -11.99
N ALA A 50 -13.01 2.43 -10.83
CA ALA A 50 -14.10 1.47 -10.68
C ALA A 50 -15.49 2.12 -10.76
N LEU A 51 -15.68 3.29 -10.13
CA LEU A 51 -16.94 4.03 -10.16
C LEU A 51 -17.26 4.57 -11.54
N GLU A 52 -16.28 5.16 -12.23
CA GLU A 52 -16.42 5.65 -13.60
C GLU A 52 -16.80 4.52 -14.57
N SER A 53 -16.16 3.35 -14.45
CA SER A 53 -16.51 2.20 -15.29
C SER A 53 -17.92 1.69 -15.01
N ALA A 54 -18.31 1.64 -13.73
CA ALA A 54 -19.64 1.22 -13.31
C ALA A 54 -20.74 2.16 -13.82
N ASN A 55 -20.50 3.48 -13.81
CA ASN A 55 -21.42 4.47 -14.38
C ASN A 55 -21.64 4.28 -15.89
N ASN A 56 -20.66 3.70 -16.59
CA ASN A 56 -20.76 3.32 -18.00
C ASN A 56 -21.31 1.90 -18.22
N GLY A 57 -21.82 1.25 -17.15
CA GLY A 57 -22.41 -0.09 -17.20
C GLY A 57 -21.42 -1.25 -17.08
N ASN A 58 -20.12 -0.99 -16.82
CA ASN A 58 -19.10 -2.01 -16.67
C ASN A 58 -18.68 -2.19 -15.21
N LEU A 59 -19.12 -3.28 -14.57
CA LEU A 59 -18.79 -3.59 -13.18
C LEU A 59 -17.45 -4.32 -13.00
N LYS A 60 -16.77 -4.71 -14.08
CA LYS A 60 -15.56 -5.54 -14.00
C LYS A 60 -14.46 -4.92 -13.11
N PRO A 61 -14.12 -3.63 -13.22
CA PRO A 61 -13.08 -3.04 -12.37
C PRO A 61 -13.48 -2.98 -10.89
N PHE A 62 -14.78 -2.81 -10.59
CA PHE A 62 -15.30 -2.88 -9.23
C PHE A 62 -15.16 -4.29 -8.64
N GLU A 63 -15.58 -5.31 -9.39
CA GLU A 63 -15.45 -6.72 -8.97
C GLU A 63 -14.00 -7.11 -8.73
N ASP A 64 -13.09 -6.68 -9.61
CA ASP A 64 -11.66 -6.93 -9.49
C ASP A 64 -11.08 -6.23 -8.25
N LEU A 65 -11.44 -4.96 -8.01
CA LEU A 65 -11.02 -4.22 -6.83
C LEU A 65 -11.52 -4.90 -5.54
N VAL A 66 -12.79 -5.29 -5.48
CA VAL A 66 -13.37 -5.99 -4.32
C VAL A 66 -12.68 -7.34 -4.09
N SER A 67 -12.46 -8.12 -5.16
CA SER A 67 -11.75 -9.41 -5.09
C SER A 67 -10.34 -9.27 -4.52
N ILE A 68 -9.65 -8.18 -4.87
CA ILE A 68 -8.33 -7.85 -4.34
C ILE A 68 -8.37 -7.48 -2.87
N LEU A 69 -9.34 -6.66 -2.46
CA LEU A 69 -9.48 -6.18 -1.09
C LEU A 69 -9.96 -7.24 -0.09
N LYS A 70 -10.45 -8.40 -0.55
CA LYS A 70 -10.77 -9.54 0.31
C LYS A 70 -9.55 -10.17 0.97
N GLU A 71 -8.38 -10.08 0.34
CA GLU A 71 -7.12 -10.64 0.86
C GLU A 71 -6.00 -9.59 0.82
N PRO A 72 -6.15 -8.47 1.56
CA PRO A 72 -5.29 -7.31 1.36
C PRO A 72 -3.87 -7.51 1.90
N TYR A 73 -3.64 -8.54 2.73
CA TYR A 73 -2.35 -8.88 3.33
C TYR A 73 -1.54 -9.90 2.53
N THR A 74 -2.17 -10.57 1.55
CA THR A 74 -1.52 -11.62 0.76
C THR A 74 -0.79 -11.01 -0.43
N ASP A 75 0.54 -11.11 -0.46
CA ASP A 75 1.31 -10.65 -1.60
C ASP A 75 1.17 -11.63 -2.79
N ARG A 76 0.49 -11.19 -3.85
CA ARG A 76 0.26 -11.96 -5.08
C ARG A 76 0.43 -11.07 -6.31
N ALA A 77 0.83 -11.67 -7.43
CA ALA A 77 1.13 -10.96 -8.68
C ALA A 77 -0.05 -10.08 -9.18
N ALA A 78 -1.29 -10.53 -8.96
CA ALA A 78 -2.50 -9.77 -9.31
C ALA A 78 -2.60 -8.39 -8.65
N LEU A 79 -1.87 -8.15 -7.54
CA LEU A 79 -1.87 -6.86 -6.84
C LEU A 79 -0.99 -5.80 -7.52
N ALA A 80 -0.13 -6.16 -8.48
CA ALA A 80 0.87 -5.25 -9.03
C ALA A 80 0.28 -3.93 -9.54
N ALA A 81 -0.88 -3.99 -10.19
CA ALA A 81 -1.58 -2.81 -10.71
C ALA A 81 -2.22 -1.92 -9.62
N TYR A 82 -2.43 -2.44 -8.41
CA TYR A 82 -3.13 -1.77 -7.31
C TYR A 82 -2.19 -1.28 -6.19
N LYS A 83 -0.93 -1.71 -6.22
CA LYS A 83 0.10 -1.31 -5.25
C LYS A 83 0.66 0.08 -5.51
N ASN A 84 0.75 0.45 -6.78
CA ASN A 84 1.43 1.67 -7.19
C ASN A 84 0.72 2.93 -6.70
N PRO A 85 1.47 3.93 -6.22
CA PRO A 85 0.89 5.25 -5.99
C PRO A 85 0.43 5.85 -7.32
N LEU A 86 -0.44 6.85 -7.22
CA LEU A 86 -0.79 7.67 -8.38
C LEU A 86 0.49 8.36 -8.90
N LYS A 87 0.68 8.41 -10.22
CA LYS A 87 1.86 9.05 -10.80
C LYS A 87 1.92 10.52 -10.37
N PRO A 88 3.10 11.06 -10.00
CA PRO A 88 3.25 12.48 -9.74
C PRO A 88 2.73 13.31 -10.94
N GLY A 89 1.86 14.28 -10.67
CA GLY A 89 1.23 15.12 -11.71
C GLY A 89 -0.10 14.61 -12.27
N ALA A 90 -0.55 13.41 -11.89
CA ALA A 90 -1.92 12.96 -12.15
C ALA A 90 -2.86 13.54 -11.08
N THR A 91 -3.34 14.75 -11.37
CA THR A 91 -4.58 15.45 -10.95
C THR A 91 -4.81 15.93 -9.51
N ASP A 92 -5.61 17.01 -9.48
CA ASP A 92 -6.26 17.72 -8.36
C ASP A 92 -7.32 16.86 -7.63
N TYR A 93 -6.94 15.65 -7.17
CA TYR A 93 -7.87 14.81 -6.43
C TYR A 93 -8.18 15.41 -5.05
N LYS A 94 -9.37 16.00 -4.90
CA LYS A 94 -9.85 16.55 -3.63
C LYS A 94 -10.40 15.42 -2.76
N THR A 95 -9.71 15.17 -1.65
CA THR A 95 -10.18 14.23 -0.63
C THR A 95 -11.08 14.97 0.35
N PHE A 96 -12.29 14.48 0.58
CA PHE A 96 -13.20 14.98 1.62
C PHE A 96 -13.14 14.13 2.90
N CYS A 97 -11.98 13.52 3.20
CA CYS A 97 -11.80 12.80 4.46
C CYS A 97 -11.64 13.79 5.62
N GLY A 98 -12.77 14.27 6.12
CA GLY A 98 -12.91 15.05 7.33
C GLY A 98 -14.29 14.81 7.95
N THR A 99 -14.38 13.76 8.77
CA THR A 99 -15.26 13.70 9.95
C THR A 99 -14.38 13.44 11.14
#